data_AF-A0A1C6QQM1-F1
#
_entry.id   AF-A0A1C6QQM1-F1
#
_cell.length_a   1.000
_cell.length_b   1.000
_cell.length_c   1.000
_cell.angle_alpha   90.00
_cell.angle_beta   90.00
_cell.angle_gamma   90.00
#
_symmetry.space_group_name_H-M   'P 1'
#
loop_
_entity.id
_entity.type
_entity.pdbx_description
1 polymer ?
#
loop_
_entity_poly.entity_id
_entity_poly.type
_entity_poly.pdbx_seq_one_letter_code
_entity_poly.pdbx_strand_id
1 'polypeptide(L)'
;MALINVDASRPDPMWAVVRLLAHSKKPVPLNGARALLSPPTLASGDKDASEMFNKAVKTLRELGLLHVAEATGELTLMGPAEHLDGQDWDAFAAALRSAVFAAERNSGLGDNDEQRESRDLTRALAWFLTLDPMGPAVDWDQAQDLMKETPLRPEAGPAVVNAERWRQFCDWAPALGLAARPLLAGGGGSRLVPDCTAAVRYVMQCLWEPGRQVNAVTAVRSVREHLPVLSSGQYSLALHLPNPGDRVAGPALSFALLRGNDEGWLRLELDSDAALVLQVSDPEQPSSPRYVSDITIQEAPSA
;
A
#
# COMPACT_ATOMS: atom_id res chain seq x y z
N MET A 1 -0.08 8.52 -15.86
CA MET A 1 1.38 8.32 -15.64
C MET A 1 1.60 7.01 -14.89
N ALA A 2 2.78 6.39 -14.95
CA ALA A 2 3.13 5.22 -14.11
C ALA A 2 3.62 5.72 -12.73
N LEU A 3 3.20 5.09 -11.62
CA LEU A 3 3.42 5.63 -10.27
C LEU A 3 4.82 5.38 -9.71
N ILE A 4 5.51 4.32 -10.14
CA ILE A 4 6.90 4.05 -9.75
C ILE A 4 7.88 4.47 -10.86
N ASN A 5 7.50 5.42 -11.69
CA ASN A 5 8.37 6.07 -12.67
C ASN A 5 9.02 7.34 -12.09
N VAL A 6 10.12 7.81 -12.70
CA VAL A 6 10.89 9.01 -12.26
C VAL A 6 10.10 10.32 -12.35
N ASP A 7 9.05 10.33 -13.17
CA ASP A 7 8.19 11.50 -13.37
C ASP A 7 7.06 11.59 -12.34
N ALA A 8 6.78 10.50 -11.62
CA ALA A 8 5.78 10.48 -10.56
C ALA A 8 6.33 11.04 -9.25
N SER A 9 5.42 11.60 -8.45
CA SER A 9 5.76 12.03 -7.09
C SER A 9 6.03 10.85 -6.16
N ARG A 10 6.75 11.14 -5.10
CA ARG A 10 6.77 10.29 -3.90
C ARG A 10 5.59 10.62 -2.99
N PRO A 11 5.21 9.72 -2.07
CA PRO A 11 4.16 9.96 -1.09
C PRO A 11 4.40 11.18 -0.18
N ASP A 12 5.62 11.39 0.34
CA ASP A 12 5.85 12.45 1.34
C ASP A 12 5.59 13.88 0.78
N PRO A 13 6.07 14.25 -0.44
CA PRO A 13 5.68 15.53 -1.04
C PRO A 13 4.17 15.66 -1.28
N MET A 14 3.48 14.57 -1.60
CA MET A 14 2.01 14.59 -1.75
C MET A 14 1.34 14.84 -0.40
N TRP A 15 1.80 14.19 0.67
CA TRP A 15 1.28 14.42 2.01
C TRP A 15 1.45 15.87 2.45
N ALA A 16 2.59 16.49 2.15
CA ALA A 16 2.81 17.91 2.45
C ALA A 16 1.77 18.82 1.77
N VAL A 17 1.42 18.54 0.51
CA VAL A 17 0.35 19.24 -0.22
C VAL A 17 -1.00 18.99 0.43
N VAL A 18 -1.36 17.73 0.69
CA VAL A 18 -2.64 17.38 1.32
C VAL A 18 -2.80 18.04 2.69
N ARG A 19 -1.76 17.97 3.52
CA ARG A 19 -1.72 18.57 4.85
C ARG A 19 -1.91 20.09 4.81
N LEU A 20 -1.26 20.78 3.87
CA LEU A 20 -1.45 22.22 3.68
C LEU A 20 -2.91 22.56 3.34
N LEU A 21 -3.52 21.83 2.40
CA LEU A 21 -4.88 22.08 1.95
C LEU A 21 -5.91 21.75 3.04
N ALA A 22 -5.74 20.61 3.72
CA ALA A 22 -6.57 20.20 4.85
C ALA A 22 -6.52 21.22 5.99
N HIS A 23 -5.32 21.72 6.33
CA HIS A 23 -5.15 22.74 7.36
C HIS A 23 -5.79 24.08 6.97
N SER A 24 -5.69 24.46 5.69
CA SER A 24 -6.20 25.74 5.20
C SER A 24 -7.73 25.81 5.18
N LYS A 25 -8.42 24.66 5.05
CA LYS A 25 -9.89 24.52 4.99
C LYS A 25 -10.57 25.38 3.92
N LYS A 26 -9.80 25.91 2.97
CA LYS A 26 -10.19 26.81 1.89
C LYS A 26 -9.33 26.52 0.67
N PRO A 27 -9.80 26.83 -0.55
CA PRO A 27 -8.98 26.77 -1.75
C PRO A 27 -7.69 27.58 -1.58
N VAL A 28 -6.55 27.02 -1.99
CA VAL A 28 -5.23 27.67 -1.89
C VAL A 28 -4.69 27.94 -3.29
N PRO A 29 -4.26 29.17 -3.63
CA PRO A 29 -3.65 29.46 -4.92
C PRO A 29 -2.39 28.61 -5.16
N LEU A 30 -2.25 28.01 -6.36
CA LEU A 30 -1.12 27.13 -6.73
C LEU A 30 0.25 27.76 -6.43
N ASN A 31 0.44 29.03 -6.79
CA ASN A 31 1.71 29.74 -6.55
C ASN A 31 1.97 29.97 -5.06
N GLY A 32 0.92 30.21 -4.26
CA GLY A 32 1.03 30.33 -2.81
C GLY A 32 1.42 29.01 -2.16
N ALA A 33 0.76 27.92 -2.55
CA ALA A 33 1.11 26.57 -2.08
C ALA A 33 2.55 26.19 -2.46
N ARG A 34 2.98 26.50 -3.70
CA ARG A 34 4.36 26.28 -4.15
C ARG A 34 5.37 27.03 -3.29
N ALA A 35 5.12 28.32 -3.03
CA ALA A 35 6.04 29.14 -2.24
C ALA A 35 6.19 28.63 -0.79
N LEU A 36 5.14 28.06 -0.21
CA LEU A 36 5.15 27.50 1.15
C LEU A 36 5.86 26.14 1.23
N LEU A 37 5.64 25.26 0.26
CA LEU A 37 6.15 23.87 0.29
C LEU A 37 7.49 23.69 -0.42
N SER A 38 7.87 24.62 -1.27
CA SER A 38 9.15 24.65 -2.00
C SER A 38 9.85 26.00 -1.84
N PRO A 39 10.15 26.45 -0.61
CA PRO A 39 10.88 27.70 -0.43
C PRO A 39 12.26 27.63 -1.11
N PRO A 40 12.76 28.74 -1.68
CA PRO A 40 14.04 28.77 -2.39
C PRO A 40 15.23 28.27 -1.57
N THR A 41 15.15 28.36 -0.24
CA THR A 41 16.18 27.88 0.70
C THR A 41 16.33 26.36 0.73
N LEU A 42 15.37 25.59 0.21
CA LEU A 42 15.47 24.15 0.05
C LEU A 42 16.09 23.74 -1.29
N ALA A 43 16.27 24.67 -2.23
CA ALA A 43 16.96 24.38 -3.49
C ALA A 43 18.43 24.05 -3.19
N SER A 44 18.82 22.80 -3.42
CA SER A 44 20.21 22.35 -3.27
C SER A 44 20.86 22.28 -4.64
N GLY A 45 21.73 23.25 -4.95
CA GLY A 45 22.43 23.34 -6.25
C GLY A 45 21.50 23.77 -7.39
N ASP A 46 21.70 23.21 -8.59
CA ASP A 46 20.96 23.53 -9.83
C ASP A 46 19.54 22.92 -9.92
N LYS A 47 19.08 22.21 -8.89
CA LYS A 47 17.76 21.56 -8.90
C LYS A 47 16.65 22.53 -8.50
N ASP A 48 15.62 22.64 -9.33
CA ASP A 48 14.42 23.44 -9.03
C ASP A 48 13.67 22.82 -7.83
N ALA A 49 13.67 23.53 -6.70
CA ALA A 49 12.92 23.14 -5.50
C ALA A 49 11.42 22.93 -5.77
N SER A 50 10.89 23.56 -6.83
CA SER A 50 9.50 23.45 -7.26
C SER A 50 9.18 22.14 -7.98
N GLU A 51 10.18 21.39 -8.46
CA GLU A 51 9.95 20.18 -9.26
C GLU A 51 9.21 19.12 -8.44
N MET A 52 9.61 18.90 -7.18
CA MET A 52 8.94 17.95 -6.28
C MET A 52 7.47 18.34 -6.02
N PHE A 53 7.21 19.62 -5.76
CA PHE A 53 5.85 20.12 -5.58
C PHE A 53 5.01 19.95 -6.85
N ASN A 54 5.56 20.28 -8.02
CA ASN A 54 4.86 20.14 -9.29
C ASN A 54 4.53 18.67 -9.58
N LYS A 55 5.45 17.74 -9.32
CA LYS A 55 5.19 16.30 -9.41
C LYS A 55 4.10 15.86 -8.43
N ALA A 56 4.12 16.35 -7.19
CA ALA A 56 3.12 16.05 -6.17
C ALA A 56 1.71 16.47 -6.60
N VAL A 57 1.54 17.73 -7.01
CA VAL A 57 0.25 18.25 -7.50
C VAL A 57 -0.22 17.48 -8.72
N LYS A 58 0.67 17.21 -9.69
CA LYS A 58 0.34 16.42 -10.88
C LYS A 58 -0.14 15.01 -10.51
N THR A 59 0.59 14.32 -9.62
CA THR A 59 0.27 12.94 -9.21
C THR A 59 -1.03 12.89 -8.42
N LEU A 60 -1.24 13.79 -7.46
CA LEU A 60 -2.49 13.90 -6.69
C LEU A 60 -3.70 14.17 -7.59
N ARG A 61 -3.55 15.06 -8.58
CA ARG A 61 -4.58 15.32 -9.58
C ARG A 61 -4.86 14.10 -10.44
N GLU A 62 -3.81 13.45 -10.92
CA GLU A 62 -3.96 12.22 -11.70
C GLU A 62 -4.65 11.12 -10.92
N LEU A 63 -4.41 11.01 -9.60
CA LEU A 63 -5.07 10.07 -8.68
C LEU A 63 -6.50 10.47 -8.30
N GLY A 64 -6.94 11.68 -8.64
CA GLY A 64 -8.27 12.18 -8.29
C GLY A 64 -8.42 12.56 -6.81
N LEU A 65 -7.31 12.92 -6.16
CA LEU A 65 -7.27 13.39 -4.76
C LEU A 65 -7.19 14.92 -4.65
N LEU A 66 -6.94 15.60 -5.77
CA LEU A 66 -6.77 17.04 -5.83
C LEU A 66 -7.36 17.59 -7.13
N HIS A 67 -8.08 18.71 -7.02
CA HIS A 67 -8.55 19.50 -8.15
C HIS A 67 -7.77 20.81 -8.25
N VAL A 68 -7.46 21.23 -9.48
CA VAL A 68 -6.89 22.54 -9.80
C VAL A 68 -7.91 23.29 -10.65
N ALA A 69 -8.48 24.36 -10.10
CA ALA A 69 -9.47 25.16 -10.81
C ALA A 69 -8.83 25.89 -12.01
N GLU A 70 -9.36 25.69 -13.23
CA GLU A 70 -8.76 26.25 -14.45
C GLU A 70 -8.80 27.78 -14.49
N ALA A 71 -9.86 28.39 -13.96
CA ALA A 71 -10.05 29.83 -14.00
C ALA A 71 -9.22 30.59 -12.95
N THR A 72 -9.03 30.02 -11.76
CA THR A 72 -8.39 30.69 -10.62
C THR A 72 -7.01 30.14 -10.28
N GLY A 73 -6.68 28.93 -10.75
CA GLY A 73 -5.44 28.23 -10.38
C GLY A 73 -5.43 27.79 -8.91
N GLU A 74 -6.60 27.65 -8.28
CA GLU A 74 -6.72 27.25 -6.88
C GLU A 74 -6.74 25.73 -6.72
N LEU A 75 -6.10 25.26 -5.66
CA LEU A 75 -6.01 23.87 -5.27
C LEU A 75 -7.07 23.53 -4.23
N THR A 76 -7.77 22.42 -4.43
CA THR A 76 -8.76 21.87 -3.49
C THR A 76 -8.60 20.36 -3.39
N LEU A 77 -8.80 19.80 -2.20
CA LEU A 77 -8.88 18.35 -2.02
C LEU A 77 -10.21 17.85 -2.57
N MET A 78 -10.21 16.63 -3.12
CA MET A 78 -11.41 16.00 -3.67
C MET A 78 -11.36 14.48 -3.47
N GLY A 79 -12.52 13.84 -3.68
CA GLY A 79 -12.64 12.38 -3.60
C GLY A 79 -12.27 11.86 -2.20
N PRO A 80 -11.52 10.75 -2.08
CA PRO A 80 -11.11 10.21 -0.79
C PRO A 80 -10.30 11.18 0.09
N ALA A 81 -9.71 12.24 -0.47
CA ALA A 81 -8.93 13.21 0.28
C ALA A 81 -9.76 14.38 0.86
N GLU A 82 -11.03 14.53 0.47
CA GLU A 82 -11.87 15.69 0.81
C GLU A 82 -12.04 15.89 2.32
N HIS A 83 -12.09 14.79 3.09
CA HIS A 83 -12.34 14.78 4.53
C HIS A 83 -11.09 14.61 5.38
N LEU A 84 -9.89 14.63 4.77
CA LEU A 84 -8.64 14.53 5.53
C LEU A 84 -8.42 15.78 6.38
N ASP A 85 -7.95 15.58 7.60
CA ASP A 85 -7.68 16.66 8.57
C ASP A 85 -6.24 17.20 8.50
N GLY A 86 -5.35 16.49 7.80
CA GLY A 86 -3.94 16.82 7.64
C GLY A 86 -3.05 16.42 8.83
N GLN A 87 -3.56 15.66 9.79
CA GLN A 87 -2.76 15.11 10.89
C GLN A 87 -2.67 13.59 10.84
N ASP A 88 -3.71 12.92 10.35
CA ASP A 88 -3.74 11.46 10.24
C ASP A 88 -3.08 10.97 8.93
N TRP A 89 -1.88 10.40 9.08
CA TRP A 89 -1.17 9.76 7.97
C TRP A 89 -1.87 8.48 7.50
N ASP A 90 -2.48 7.70 8.40
CA ASP A 90 -3.10 6.43 8.07
C ASP A 90 -4.37 6.64 7.24
N ALA A 91 -5.17 7.68 7.54
CA ALA A 91 -6.26 8.12 6.67
C ALA A 91 -5.77 8.59 5.30
N PHE A 92 -4.65 9.31 5.23
CA PHE A 92 -4.05 9.68 3.94
C PHE A 92 -3.56 8.45 3.16
N ALA A 93 -2.89 7.51 3.82
CA ALA A 93 -2.46 6.25 3.23
C ALA A 93 -3.67 5.44 2.72
N ALA A 94 -4.80 5.45 3.44
CA ALA A 94 -6.03 4.82 3.01
C ALA A 94 -6.64 5.50 1.77
N ALA A 95 -6.68 6.83 1.74
CA ALA A 95 -7.11 7.60 0.57
C ALA A 95 -6.23 7.31 -0.65
N LEU A 96 -4.90 7.24 -0.46
CA LEU A 96 -3.96 6.81 -1.49
C LEU A 96 -4.22 5.38 -1.96
N ARG A 97 -4.37 4.41 -1.05
CA ARG A 97 -4.68 3.01 -1.40
C ARG A 97 -5.95 2.91 -2.24
N SER A 98 -7.02 3.58 -1.82
CA SER A 98 -8.29 3.60 -2.56
C SER A 98 -8.10 4.15 -3.98
N ALA A 99 -7.38 5.26 -4.13
CA ALA A 99 -7.11 5.85 -5.44
C ALA A 99 -6.19 4.97 -6.31
N VAL A 100 -5.15 4.37 -5.74
CA VAL A 100 -4.20 3.48 -6.44
C VAL A 100 -4.87 2.19 -6.89
N PHE A 101 -5.76 1.63 -6.07
CA PHE A 101 -6.46 0.38 -6.36
C PHE A 101 -7.80 0.56 -7.08
N ALA A 102 -8.14 1.76 -7.54
CA ALA A 102 -9.31 1.97 -8.41
C ALA A 102 -9.23 1.07 -9.66
N ALA A 103 -10.34 0.40 -9.99
CA ALA A 103 -10.38 -0.62 -11.04
C ALA A 103 -10.00 -0.06 -12.41
N GLU A 104 -10.39 1.18 -12.69
CA GLU A 104 -10.14 1.88 -13.95
C GLU A 104 -8.64 2.08 -14.21
N ARG A 105 -7.82 2.15 -13.15
CA ARG A 105 -6.35 2.32 -13.22
C ARG A 105 -5.58 1.02 -13.26
N ASN A 106 -6.29 -0.09 -13.08
CA ASN A 106 -5.75 -1.44 -12.95
C ASN A 106 -6.40 -2.42 -13.94
N SER A 107 -7.05 -1.91 -14.99
CA SER A 107 -7.57 -2.76 -16.05
C SER A 107 -6.43 -3.44 -16.83
N GLY A 108 -6.56 -4.72 -17.15
CA GLY A 108 -5.56 -5.45 -17.94
C GLY A 108 -4.23 -5.69 -17.21
N LEU A 109 -4.23 -5.81 -15.89
CA LEU A 109 -3.02 -6.04 -15.09
C LEU A 109 -2.19 -7.25 -15.58
N GLY A 110 -2.84 -8.35 -15.96
CA GLY A 110 -2.19 -9.59 -16.40
C GLY A 110 -1.96 -9.73 -17.90
N ASP A 111 -2.65 -8.94 -18.72
CA ASP A 111 -2.74 -9.16 -20.18
C ASP A 111 -2.20 -7.98 -21.01
N ASN A 112 -1.53 -7.03 -20.35
CA ASN A 112 -1.01 -5.82 -20.98
C ASN A 112 0.28 -5.38 -20.30
N ASP A 113 1.42 -5.41 -20.98
CA ASP A 113 2.72 -5.09 -20.38
C ASP A 113 2.96 -3.59 -20.18
N GLU A 114 2.06 -2.72 -20.66
CA GLU A 114 2.16 -1.28 -20.50
C GLU A 114 2.26 -0.91 -19.02
N GLN A 115 3.31 -0.16 -18.72
CA GLN A 115 3.61 0.36 -17.40
C GLN A 115 3.02 1.76 -17.30
N ARG A 116 1.70 1.85 -17.22
CA ARG A 116 0.94 3.11 -17.11
C ARG A 116 -0.01 3.05 -15.92
N GLU A 117 -0.47 4.23 -15.51
CA GLU A 117 -1.41 4.42 -14.40
C GLU A 117 -0.84 3.83 -13.11
N SER A 118 -1.64 3.03 -12.40
CA SER A 118 -1.24 2.38 -11.16
C SER A 118 -0.72 0.96 -11.38
N ARG A 119 -0.72 0.45 -12.62
CA ARG A 119 -0.44 -0.96 -12.92
C ARG A 119 0.98 -1.37 -12.53
N ASP A 120 1.95 -0.49 -12.74
CA ASP A 120 3.34 -0.74 -12.40
C ASP A 120 3.52 -0.97 -10.89
N LEU A 121 2.95 -0.07 -10.08
CA LEU A 121 2.95 -0.20 -8.62
C LEU A 121 2.12 -1.40 -8.15
N THR A 122 0.94 -1.63 -8.71
CA THR A 122 0.05 -2.74 -8.32
C THR A 122 0.67 -4.10 -8.63
N ARG A 123 1.35 -4.27 -9.77
CA ARG A 123 2.13 -5.47 -10.11
C ARG A 123 3.25 -5.71 -9.10
N ALA A 124 4.03 -4.67 -8.83
CA ALA A 124 5.12 -4.74 -7.85
C ALA A 124 4.61 -5.15 -6.47
N LEU A 125 3.53 -4.53 -5.98
CA LEU A 125 2.92 -4.85 -4.68
C LEU A 125 2.38 -6.28 -4.64
N ALA A 126 1.60 -6.69 -5.64
CA ALA A 126 0.99 -8.01 -5.67
C ALA A 126 2.04 -9.13 -5.68
N TRP A 127 3.10 -8.97 -6.50
CA TRP A 127 4.23 -9.89 -6.50
C TRP A 127 4.98 -9.86 -5.16
N PHE A 128 5.32 -8.67 -4.65
CA PHE A 128 6.11 -8.51 -3.44
C PHE A 128 5.44 -9.15 -2.21
N LEU A 129 4.12 -9.03 -2.10
CA LEU A 129 3.33 -9.62 -1.01
C LEU A 129 3.18 -11.15 -1.09
N THR A 130 3.70 -11.79 -2.14
CA THR A 130 3.85 -13.26 -2.20
C THR A 130 5.11 -13.76 -1.51
N LEU A 131 6.09 -12.87 -1.26
CA LEU A 131 7.35 -13.23 -0.63
C LEU A 131 7.14 -13.50 0.87
N ASP A 132 8.07 -14.23 1.46
CA ASP A 132 8.06 -14.53 2.90
C ASP A 132 8.48 -13.30 3.72
N PRO A 133 7.60 -12.74 4.57
CA PRO A 133 7.93 -11.61 5.45
C PRO A 133 8.97 -11.94 6.52
N MET A 134 9.19 -13.21 6.82
CA MET A 134 10.22 -13.68 7.77
C MET A 134 11.57 -13.91 7.11
N GLY A 135 11.64 -13.81 5.77
CA GLY A 135 12.87 -13.79 5.02
C GLY A 135 13.72 -12.53 5.25
N PRO A 136 14.92 -12.48 4.68
CA PRO A 136 15.74 -11.26 4.71
C PRO A 136 15.02 -10.10 4.01
N ALA A 137 15.20 -8.89 4.52
CA ALA A 137 14.71 -7.68 3.85
C ALA A 137 15.33 -7.58 2.45
N VAL A 138 14.48 -7.38 1.46
CA VAL A 138 14.78 -7.46 0.03
C VAL A 138 15.32 -6.12 -0.45
N ASP A 139 16.52 -6.10 -1.04
CA ASP A 139 17.02 -4.99 -1.86
C ASP A 139 16.81 -5.26 -3.37
N TRP A 140 17.30 -4.35 -4.23
CA TRP A 140 17.13 -4.48 -5.67
C TRP A 140 17.79 -5.74 -6.22
N ASP A 141 19.02 -6.06 -5.81
CA ASP A 141 19.75 -7.21 -6.35
C ASP A 141 19.02 -8.52 -6.00
N GLN A 142 18.54 -8.62 -4.75
CA GLN A 142 17.73 -9.75 -4.30
C GLN A 142 16.37 -9.80 -5.02
N ALA A 143 15.71 -8.65 -5.22
CA ALA A 143 14.46 -8.59 -5.96
C ALA A 143 14.63 -9.09 -7.41
N GLN A 144 15.76 -8.76 -8.06
CA GLN A 144 16.06 -9.26 -9.40
C GLN A 144 16.16 -10.78 -9.46
N ASP A 145 16.80 -11.40 -8.46
CA ASP A 145 16.92 -12.86 -8.41
C ASP A 145 15.58 -13.53 -8.09
N LEU A 146 14.85 -13.00 -7.11
CA LEU A 146 13.50 -13.50 -6.76
C LEU A 146 12.51 -13.38 -7.93
N MET A 147 12.59 -12.31 -8.74
CA MET A 147 11.76 -12.17 -9.94
C MET A 147 12.10 -13.18 -11.04
N LYS A 148 13.32 -13.78 -11.05
CA LYS A 148 13.64 -14.89 -11.96
C LYS A 148 13.06 -16.21 -11.45
N GLU A 149 12.98 -16.38 -10.13
CA GLU A 149 12.40 -17.58 -9.49
C GLU A 149 10.88 -17.56 -9.52
N THR A 150 10.27 -16.38 -9.39
CA THR A 150 8.82 -16.18 -9.34
C THR A 150 8.37 -15.12 -10.35
N PRO A 151 8.62 -15.33 -11.66
CA PRO A 151 8.30 -14.35 -12.67
C PRO A 151 6.79 -14.17 -12.81
N LEU A 152 6.38 -12.91 -13.01
CA LEU A 152 5.07 -12.65 -13.60
C LEU A 152 5.03 -13.20 -15.02
N ARG A 153 3.81 -13.42 -15.53
CA ARG A 153 3.64 -13.83 -16.92
C ARG A 153 4.23 -12.80 -17.88
N PRO A 154 4.78 -13.23 -19.03
CA PRO A 154 5.36 -12.32 -20.02
C PRO A 154 4.41 -11.18 -20.43
N GLU A 155 3.12 -11.47 -20.53
CA GLU A 155 2.07 -10.52 -20.92
C GLU A 155 1.86 -9.39 -19.91
N ALA A 156 2.19 -9.60 -18.63
CA ALA A 156 2.14 -8.57 -17.60
C ALA A 156 3.44 -7.74 -17.52
N GLY A 157 4.53 -8.25 -18.13
CA GLY A 157 5.88 -7.75 -17.93
C GLY A 157 6.43 -8.03 -16.52
N PRO A 158 7.65 -7.59 -16.22
CA PRO A 158 8.25 -7.79 -14.90
C PRO A 158 7.53 -6.94 -13.83
N ALA A 159 7.54 -7.43 -12.58
CA ALA A 159 6.97 -6.70 -11.44
C ALA A 159 7.66 -5.36 -11.22
N VAL A 160 9.00 -5.33 -11.31
CA VAL A 160 9.82 -4.11 -11.26
C VAL A 160 10.89 -4.17 -12.34
N VAL A 161 11.02 -3.11 -13.14
CA VAL A 161 11.86 -3.13 -14.36
C VAL A 161 13.33 -2.76 -14.12
N ASN A 162 13.64 -1.93 -13.11
CA ASN A 162 15.00 -1.46 -12.83
C ASN A 162 15.15 -0.89 -11.40
N ALA A 163 16.39 -0.60 -11.01
CA ALA A 163 16.75 -0.07 -9.69
C ALA A 163 16.10 1.28 -9.35
N GLU A 164 15.83 2.13 -10.35
CA GLU A 164 15.21 3.44 -10.11
C GLU A 164 13.72 3.28 -9.79
N ARG A 165 13.02 2.36 -10.47
CA ARG A 165 11.65 1.99 -10.12
C ARG A 165 11.57 1.29 -8.77
N TRP A 166 12.57 0.46 -8.44
CA TRP A 166 12.68 -0.13 -7.10
C TRP A 166 12.79 0.94 -6.01
N ARG A 167 13.61 1.97 -6.22
CA ARG A 167 13.72 3.08 -5.27
C ARG A 167 12.38 3.79 -5.05
N GLN A 168 11.62 4.06 -6.11
CA GLN A 168 10.29 4.66 -5.98
C GLN A 168 9.31 3.69 -5.29
N PHE A 169 9.39 2.39 -5.57
CA PHE A 169 8.63 1.35 -4.87
C PHE A 169 8.94 1.35 -3.35
N CYS A 170 10.20 1.56 -2.96
CA CYS A 170 10.62 1.68 -1.55
C CYS A 170 10.05 2.90 -0.81
N ASP A 171 9.56 3.89 -1.52
CA ASP A 171 8.83 5.02 -0.95
C ASP A 171 7.31 4.76 -0.95
N TRP A 172 6.78 4.18 -2.04
CA TRP A 172 5.35 3.89 -2.18
C TRP A 172 4.83 2.75 -1.31
N ALA A 173 5.51 1.59 -1.28
CA ALA A 173 5.00 0.41 -0.60
C ALA A 173 4.82 0.63 0.92
N PRO A 174 5.79 1.24 1.64
CA PRO A 174 5.59 1.59 3.05
C PRO A 174 4.53 2.67 3.26
N ALA A 175 4.46 3.69 2.40
CA ALA A 175 3.45 4.73 2.50
C ALA A 175 2.02 4.20 2.35
N LEU A 176 1.84 3.13 1.57
CA LEU A 176 0.57 2.42 1.45
C LEU A 176 0.34 1.43 2.59
N GLY A 177 1.29 1.23 3.51
CA GLY A 177 1.20 0.25 4.61
C GLY A 177 1.32 -1.20 4.16
N LEU A 178 1.95 -1.44 3.00
CA LEU A 178 2.11 -2.76 2.36
C LEU A 178 3.57 -3.23 2.30
N ALA A 179 4.48 -2.50 2.95
CA ALA A 179 5.83 -2.95 3.24
C ALA A 179 6.35 -2.27 4.51
N ALA A 180 7.32 -2.88 5.17
CA ALA A 180 8.06 -2.26 6.27
C ALA A 180 9.53 -2.06 5.89
N ARG A 181 10.13 -0.99 6.42
CA ARG A 181 11.59 -0.81 6.38
C ARG A 181 12.21 -1.60 7.55
N PRO A 182 13.34 -2.28 7.35
CA PRO A 182 13.99 -3.00 8.45
C PRO A 182 14.43 -2.02 9.54
N LEU A 183 14.23 -2.40 10.81
CA LEU A 183 14.57 -1.57 11.98
C LEU A 183 16.08 -1.30 12.08
N LEU A 184 16.90 -2.28 11.70
CA LEU A 184 18.35 -2.15 11.65
C LEU A 184 18.76 -1.81 10.22
N ALA A 185 19.32 -0.61 10.05
CA ALA A 185 19.84 -0.14 8.77
C ALA A 185 21.13 -0.90 8.40
N GLY A 186 20.98 -2.13 7.90
CA GLY A 186 22.06 -2.86 7.25
C GLY A 186 22.26 -2.31 5.84
N GLY A 187 23.13 -1.31 5.70
CA GLY A 187 23.69 -0.84 4.42
C GLY A 187 22.69 -0.57 3.29
N GLY A 188 22.22 0.68 3.17
CA GLY A 188 21.47 1.19 2.00
C GLY A 188 19.94 1.23 2.20
N GLY A 189 19.34 2.43 2.10
CA GLY A 189 17.94 2.72 2.42
C GLY A 189 16.87 2.19 1.46
N SER A 190 17.15 1.12 0.71
CA SER A 190 16.25 0.57 -0.31
C SER A 190 15.84 -0.88 -0.02
N ARG A 191 15.88 -1.29 1.25
CA ARG A 191 15.48 -2.63 1.69
C ARG A 191 14.07 -2.63 2.24
N LEU A 192 13.27 -3.63 1.87
CA LEU A 192 11.88 -3.77 2.31
C LEU A 192 11.57 -5.20 2.77
N VAL A 193 10.61 -5.29 3.70
CA VAL A 193 9.95 -6.53 4.11
C VAL A 193 8.50 -6.48 3.63
N PRO A 194 7.92 -7.58 3.10
CA PRO A 194 6.51 -7.66 2.65
C PRO A 194 5.55 -7.71 3.85
N ASP A 195 5.49 -6.61 4.58
CA ASP A 195 4.67 -6.42 5.76
C ASP A 195 3.45 -5.54 5.44
N CYS A 196 2.26 -6.15 5.46
CA CYS A 196 0.98 -5.46 5.24
C CYS A 196 0.22 -5.13 6.53
N THR A 197 0.86 -5.27 7.70
CA THR A 197 0.20 -5.11 9.02
C THR A 197 -0.50 -3.77 9.16
N ALA A 198 0.15 -2.67 8.77
CA ALA A 198 -0.45 -1.33 8.87
C ALA A 198 -1.72 -1.18 8.02
N ALA A 199 -1.68 -1.60 6.75
CA ALA A 199 -2.84 -1.54 5.88
C ALA A 199 -3.97 -2.48 6.32
N VAL A 200 -3.63 -3.71 6.73
CA VAL A 200 -4.59 -4.69 7.23
C VAL A 200 -5.26 -4.19 8.49
N ARG A 201 -4.49 -3.73 9.48
CA ARG A 201 -5.01 -3.15 10.73
C ARG A 201 -6.02 -2.04 10.44
N TYR A 202 -5.63 -1.05 9.63
CA TYR A 202 -6.51 0.05 9.28
C TYR A 202 -7.82 -0.44 8.64
N VAL A 203 -7.74 -1.35 7.65
CA VAL A 203 -8.93 -1.89 6.97
C VAL A 203 -9.84 -2.62 7.96
N MET A 204 -9.30 -3.48 8.82
CA MET A 204 -10.10 -4.22 9.79
C MET A 204 -10.78 -3.29 10.80
N GLN A 205 -10.08 -2.25 11.23
CA GLN A 205 -10.62 -1.24 12.16
C GLN A 205 -11.68 -0.33 11.53
N CYS A 206 -11.65 -0.13 10.21
CA CYS A 206 -12.74 0.55 9.48
C CYS A 206 -13.96 -0.35 9.25
N LEU A 207 -13.75 -1.67 9.11
CA LEU A 207 -14.84 -2.61 8.80
C LEU A 207 -15.62 -3.05 10.03
N TRP A 208 -14.97 -3.12 11.20
CA TRP A 208 -15.59 -3.67 12.40
C TRP A 208 -15.25 -2.86 13.65
N GLU A 209 -16.26 -2.68 14.50
CA GLU A 209 -16.10 -2.06 15.80
C GLU A 209 -15.27 -2.95 16.76
N PRO A 210 -14.57 -2.37 17.74
CA PRO A 210 -13.90 -3.13 18.79
C PRO A 210 -14.85 -4.07 19.54
N GLY A 211 -14.38 -5.26 19.87
CA GLY A 211 -15.14 -6.34 20.48
C GLY A 211 -15.95 -7.17 19.48
N ARG A 212 -16.06 -6.75 18.21
CA ARG A 212 -16.77 -7.54 17.18
C ARG A 212 -15.98 -8.79 16.84
N GLN A 213 -16.61 -9.94 17.05
CA GLN A 213 -16.13 -11.24 16.58
C GLN A 213 -16.67 -11.51 15.16
N VAL A 214 -15.78 -11.98 14.26
CA VAL A 214 -16.09 -12.29 12.86
C VAL A 214 -15.40 -13.59 12.48
N ASN A 215 -16.06 -14.44 11.70
CA ASN A 215 -15.41 -15.63 11.14
C ASN A 215 -14.17 -15.25 10.33
N ALA A 216 -13.06 -15.95 10.56
CA ALA A 216 -11.75 -15.63 10.01
C ALA A 216 -11.71 -15.66 8.47
N VAL A 217 -12.41 -16.61 7.84
CA VAL A 217 -12.47 -16.71 6.37
C VAL A 217 -13.24 -15.52 5.79
N THR A 218 -14.37 -15.15 6.39
CA THR A 218 -15.15 -13.97 5.99
C THR A 218 -14.37 -12.67 6.20
N ALA A 219 -13.65 -12.55 7.31
CA ALA A 219 -12.82 -11.39 7.60
C ALA A 219 -11.72 -11.23 6.54
N VAL A 220 -10.97 -12.29 6.24
CA VAL A 220 -9.92 -12.26 5.21
C VAL A 220 -10.48 -11.92 3.82
N ARG A 221 -11.65 -12.45 3.45
CA ARG A 221 -12.30 -12.09 2.19
C ARG A 221 -12.60 -10.58 2.13
N SER A 222 -13.17 -10.03 3.20
CA SER A 222 -13.50 -8.59 3.28
C SER A 222 -12.24 -7.71 3.21
N VAL A 223 -11.13 -8.15 3.84
CA VAL A 223 -9.84 -7.47 3.74
C VAL A 223 -9.30 -7.50 2.31
N ARG A 224 -9.40 -8.64 1.60
CA ARG A 224 -8.96 -8.78 0.20
C ARG A 224 -9.76 -7.92 -0.78
N GLU A 225 -11.01 -7.61 -0.49
CA GLU A 225 -11.81 -6.67 -1.29
C GLU A 225 -11.23 -5.24 -1.21
N HIS A 226 -10.64 -4.87 -0.07
CA HIS A 226 -10.02 -3.55 0.14
C HIS A 226 -8.53 -3.52 -0.21
N LEU A 227 -7.86 -4.67 -0.10
CA LEU A 227 -6.44 -4.88 -0.42
C LEU A 227 -6.30 -5.96 -1.51
N PRO A 228 -6.71 -5.66 -2.76
CA PRO A 228 -6.82 -6.67 -3.83
C PRO A 228 -5.48 -7.25 -4.30
N VAL A 229 -4.36 -6.67 -3.86
CA VAL A 229 -2.99 -7.15 -4.13
C VAL A 229 -2.56 -8.31 -3.23
N LEU A 230 -3.26 -8.57 -2.12
CA LEU A 230 -2.96 -9.71 -1.25
C LEU A 230 -3.18 -11.04 -1.97
N SER A 231 -2.54 -12.11 -1.51
CA SER A 231 -2.72 -13.46 -2.08
C SER A 231 -4.20 -13.82 -2.17
N SER A 232 -4.62 -14.40 -3.30
CA SER A 232 -6.03 -14.70 -3.64
C SER A 232 -6.95 -13.47 -3.75
N GLY A 233 -6.44 -12.25 -3.64
CA GLY A 233 -7.15 -11.02 -3.95
C GLY A 233 -7.29 -10.82 -5.47
N GLN A 234 -8.23 -9.96 -5.88
CA GLN A 234 -8.59 -9.81 -7.30
C GLN A 234 -7.39 -9.49 -8.21
N TYR A 235 -6.47 -8.63 -7.77
CA TYR A 235 -5.31 -8.23 -8.57
C TYR A 235 -4.20 -9.29 -8.55
N SER A 236 -4.04 -9.99 -7.42
CA SER A 236 -3.17 -11.17 -7.35
C SER A 236 -3.63 -12.27 -8.33
N LEU A 237 -4.94 -12.53 -8.39
CA LEU A 237 -5.55 -13.50 -9.31
C LEU A 237 -5.41 -13.06 -10.77
N ALA A 238 -5.64 -11.78 -11.08
CA ALA A 238 -5.48 -11.24 -12.44
C ALA A 238 -4.04 -11.37 -12.95
N LEU A 239 -3.05 -11.36 -12.05
CA LEU A 239 -1.64 -11.56 -12.37
C LEU A 239 -1.23 -13.03 -12.39
N HIS A 240 -2.17 -13.96 -12.15
CA HIS A 240 -1.92 -15.40 -12.06
C HIS A 240 -0.84 -15.78 -11.06
N LEU A 241 -0.73 -15.01 -9.98
CA LEU A 241 0.11 -15.34 -8.83
C LEU A 241 -0.46 -16.57 -8.10
N PRO A 242 0.35 -17.25 -7.26
CA PRO A 242 -0.11 -18.40 -6.49
C PRO A 242 -1.40 -18.11 -5.72
N ASN A 243 -2.42 -18.92 -5.95
CA ASN A 243 -3.73 -18.83 -5.29
C ASN A 243 -3.89 -20.02 -4.33
N PRO A 244 -3.54 -19.86 -3.05
CA PRO A 244 -3.71 -20.91 -2.05
C PRO A 244 -5.19 -21.12 -1.67
N GLY A 245 -6.10 -20.26 -2.15
CA GLY A 245 -7.54 -20.37 -1.97
C GLY A 245 -8.08 -19.48 -0.83
N ASP A 246 -9.41 -19.44 -0.73
CA ASP A 246 -10.13 -18.57 0.21
C ASP A 246 -9.86 -18.89 1.69
N ARG A 247 -9.45 -20.13 1.99
CA ARG A 247 -9.20 -20.61 3.35
C ARG A 247 -7.75 -20.51 3.78
N VAL A 248 -6.88 -19.87 2.99
CA VAL A 248 -5.46 -19.69 3.33
C VAL A 248 -5.15 -18.21 3.25
N ALA A 249 -4.60 -17.61 4.30
CA ALA A 249 -4.33 -16.17 4.33
C ALA A 249 -3.24 -15.76 3.32
N GLY A 250 -2.23 -16.60 3.10
CA GLY A 250 -1.00 -16.26 2.37
C GLY A 250 0.07 -15.68 3.31
N PRO A 251 1.34 -15.58 2.89
CA PRO A 251 2.47 -15.29 3.77
C PRO A 251 2.38 -13.90 4.43
N ALA A 252 2.26 -12.83 3.63
CA ALA A 252 2.20 -11.46 4.15
C ALA A 252 0.97 -11.21 5.06
N LEU A 253 -0.20 -11.75 4.70
CA LEU A 253 -1.40 -11.59 5.51
C LEU A 253 -1.36 -12.46 6.77
N SER A 254 -0.78 -13.66 6.71
CA SER A 254 -0.57 -14.49 7.90
C SER A 254 0.30 -13.76 8.91
N PHE A 255 1.40 -13.16 8.44
CA PHE A 255 2.27 -12.35 9.28
C PHE A 255 1.54 -11.17 9.91
N ALA A 256 0.74 -10.43 9.12
CA ALA A 256 -0.06 -9.31 9.64
C ALA A 256 -1.06 -9.75 10.73
N LEU A 257 -1.72 -10.89 10.56
CA LEU A 257 -2.67 -11.43 11.54
C LEU A 257 -1.97 -11.89 12.82
N LEU A 258 -0.85 -12.61 12.71
CA LEU A 258 -0.07 -13.06 13.86
C LEU A 258 0.49 -11.88 14.64
N ARG A 259 1.12 -10.93 13.93
CA ARG A 259 1.60 -9.68 14.52
C ARG A 259 0.47 -8.91 15.19
N GLY A 260 -0.72 -8.90 14.62
CA GLY A 260 -1.88 -8.26 15.23
C GLY A 260 -2.40 -8.92 16.49
N ASN A 261 -2.28 -10.24 16.58
CA ASN A 261 -2.55 -10.98 17.80
C ASN A 261 -1.51 -10.67 18.89
N ASP A 262 -0.23 -10.60 18.51
CA ASP A 262 0.87 -10.38 19.44
C ASP A 262 0.93 -8.94 19.95
N GLU A 263 0.63 -7.97 19.08
CA GLU A 263 0.50 -6.55 19.44
C GLU A 263 -0.82 -6.23 20.16
N GLY A 264 -1.78 -7.17 20.16
CA GLY A 264 -3.02 -7.08 20.93
C GLY A 264 -4.14 -6.25 20.30
N TRP A 265 -4.01 -5.80 19.05
CA TRP A 265 -5.08 -5.04 18.37
C TRP A 265 -6.15 -5.94 17.72
N LEU A 266 -5.87 -7.23 17.55
CA LEU A 266 -6.87 -8.27 17.30
C LEU A 266 -6.62 -9.50 18.17
N ARG A 267 -7.56 -10.44 18.20
CA ARG A 267 -7.41 -11.75 18.81
C ARG A 267 -7.79 -12.83 17.81
N LEU A 268 -6.96 -13.87 17.71
CA LEU A 268 -7.22 -15.06 16.87
C LEU A 268 -7.68 -16.21 17.75
N GLU A 269 -8.83 -16.79 17.44
CA GLU A 269 -9.45 -17.88 18.21
C GLU A 269 -9.72 -19.10 17.32
N LEU A 270 -9.74 -20.28 17.93
CA LEU A 270 -10.11 -21.53 17.29
C LEU A 270 -11.19 -22.23 18.13
N ASP A 271 -12.38 -22.33 17.57
CA ASP A 271 -13.47 -23.16 18.08
C ASP A 271 -13.41 -24.54 17.40
N SER A 272 -13.52 -25.60 18.22
CA SER A 272 -13.49 -26.98 17.74
C SER A 272 -14.66 -27.34 16.84
N ASP A 273 -15.79 -26.62 16.97
CA ASP A 273 -17.01 -26.89 16.22
C ASP A 273 -17.19 -25.94 15.01
N ALA A 274 -16.16 -25.16 14.68
CA ALA A 274 -16.22 -24.18 13.60
C ALA A 274 -16.38 -24.83 12.22
N ALA A 275 -17.42 -24.43 11.49
CA ALA A 275 -17.68 -24.91 10.13
C ALA A 275 -16.64 -24.42 9.09
N LEU A 276 -15.99 -23.29 9.35
CA LEU A 276 -15.00 -22.67 8.47
C LEU A 276 -13.79 -22.21 9.28
N VAL A 277 -12.63 -22.76 8.94
CA VAL A 277 -11.34 -22.37 9.51
C VAL A 277 -10.42 -21.79 8.44
N LEU A 278 -9.69 -20.75 8.82
CA LEU A 278 -8.63 -20.12 8.06
C LEU A 278 -7.29 -20.77 8.44
N GLN A 279 -6.47 -21.07 7.45
CA GLN A 279 -5.07 -21.46 7.61
C GLN A 279 -4.19 -20.21 7.60
N VAL A 280 -3.44 -20.04 8.67
CA VAL A 280 -2.44 -18.98 8.87
C VAL A 280 -1.07 -19.65 8.92
N SER A 281 -0.15 -19.17 8.09
CA SER A 281 1.25 -19.63 8.10
C SER A 281 1.94 -19.08 9.34
N ASP A 282 2.33 -19.96 10.25
CA ASP A 282 2.97 -19.61 11.52
C ASP A 282 4.46 -20.01 11.49
N PRO A 283 5.38 -19.04 11.55
CA PRO A 283 6.82 -19.33 11.52
C PRO A 283 7.31 -20.06 12.77
N GLU A 284 6.59 -20.00 13.89
CA GLU A 284 6.91 -20.80 15.08
C GLU A 284 6.50 -22.27 14.90
N GLN A 285 5.59 -22.55 13.94
CA GLN A 285 5.10 -23.89 13.61
C GLN A 285 5.24 -24.17 12.10
N PRO A 286 6.46 -24.19 11.54
CA PRO A 286 6.67 -24.27 10.10
C PRO A 286 6.17 -25.60 9.48
N SER A 287 5.94 -26.62 10.30
CA SER A 287 5.47 -27.94 9.88
C SER A 287 3.94 -28.08 9.82
N SER A 288 3.18 -27.12 10.39
CA SER A 288 1.72 -27.19 10.43
C SER A 288 1.09 -25.81 10.47
N PRO A 289 0.11 -25.51 9.59
CA PRO A 289 -0.58 -24.22 9.63
C PRO A 289 -1.36 -24.07 10.94
N ARG A 290 -1.40 -22.84 11.47
CA ARG A 290 -2.29 -22.48 12.56
C ARG A 290 -3.71 -22.31 12.01
N TYR A 291 -4.68 -22.96 12.63
CA TYR A 291 -6.09 -22.83 12.26
C TYR A 291 -6.76 -21.76 13.12
N VAL A 292 -7.54 -20.89 12.48
CA VAL A 292 -8.28 -19.81 13.12
C VAL A 292 -9.72 -19.89 12.65
N SER A 293 -10.68 -19.98 13.57
CA SER A 293 -12.10 -19.93 13.25
C SER A 293 -12.62 -18.49 13.27
N ASP A 294 -12.17 -17.69 14.23
CA ASP A 294 -12.73 -16.37 14.54
C ASP A 294 -11.63 -15.34 14.82
N ILE A 295 -11.92 -14.10 14.45
CA ILE A 295 -11.09 -12.93 14.69
C ILE A 295 -11.93 -11.91 15.44
N THR A 296 -11.40 -11.42 16.57
CA THR A 296 -12.04 -10.37 17.37
C THR A 296 -11.18 -9.12 17.37
N ILE A 297 -11.69 -8.01 16.84
CA ILE A 297 -10.97 -6.72 16.85
C ILE A 297 -10.94 -6.17 18.29
N GLN A 298 -9.79 -5.70 18.77
CA GLN A 298 -9.65 -5.21 20.16
C GLN A 298 -9.56 -3.68 20.24
N GLU A 299 -8.97 -3.04 19.24
CA GLU A 299 -8.71 -1.59 19.25
C GLU A 299 -9.48 -0.85 18.15
N ALA A 300 -9.94 0.37 18.47
CA ALA A 300 -10.51 1.30 17.50
C ALA A 300 -9.42 1.82 16.54
N PRO A 301 -9.78 2.29 15.33
CA PRO A 301 -8.83 2.95 14.45
C PRO A 301 -8.14 4.10 15.19
N SER A 302 -6.81 4.19 15.05
CA SER A 302 -6.04 5.35 15.51
C SER A 302 -6.59 6.59 14.79
N ALA A 303 -7.02 7.59 15.57
CA ALA A 303 -7.53 8.86 15.07
C ALA A 303 -6.41 9.84 14.71
#